data_AF-A0A2E7F470-F1
#
_entry.id   AF-A0A2E7F470-F1
#
_cell.length_a   1.000
_cell.length_b   1.000
_cell.length_c   1.000
_cell.angle_alpha   90.00
_cell.angle_beta   90.00
_cell.angle_gamma   90.00
#
_symmetry.space_group_name_H-M   'P 1'
#
loop_
_entity.id
_entity.type
_entity.pdbx_description
1 polymer ?
#
loop_
_entity_poly.entity_id
_entity_poly.type
_entity_poly.pdbx_seq_one_letter_code
_entity_poly.pdbx_strand_id
1 'polypeptide(L)'
;MIQRTYKLIMDDERNPFNGLPKVVRFRFMLILSYMWSAVFSIWIGSMFSLWPMIVGHTAVIVAIFFTADVFRLARGQQNRDYRNKFRDPTDGCARYDDVWGG
;
A
#
# COMPACT_ATOMS: atom_id res chain seq x y z
N MET A 1 0.37 39.71 6.72
CA MET A 1 1.01 38.97 7.84
C MET A 1 2.34 38.33 7.46
N ILE A 2 2.42 37.58 6.36
CA ILE A 2 3.61 36.81 5.95
C ILE A 2 4.92 37.64 5.92
N GLN A 3 4.89 38.86 5.37
CA GLN A 3 6.09 39.72 5.33
C GLN A 3 6.60 40.14 6.72
N ARG A 4 5.70 40.33 7.70
CA ARG A 4 6.11 40.65 9.09
C ARG A 4 6.79 39.46 9.74
N THR A 5 6.23 38.27 9.55
CA THR A 5 6.81 37.01 10.06
C THR A 5 8.15 36.71 9.39
N TYR A 6 8.25 36.92 8.08
CA TYR A 6 9.51 36.77 7.34
C TYR A 6 10.58 37.72 7.87
N LYS A 7 10.27 39.01 8.05
CA LYS A 7 11.20 39.95 8.68
C LYS A 7 11.56 39.53 10.11
N LEU A 8 10.63 39.02 10.91
CA LEU A 8 10.94 38.57 12.27
C LEU A 8 12.00 37.44 12.31
N ILE A 9 11.97 36.54 11.32
CA ILE A 9 12.83 35.35 11.27
C ILE A 9 14.16 35.66 10.55
N MET A 10 14.11 36.41 9.44
CA MET A 10 15.24 36.60 8.53
C MET A 10 16.00 37.92 8.72
N ASP A 11 15.45 38.90 9.43
CA ASP A 11 16.12 40.16 9.73
C ASP A 11 17.16 39.95 10.84
N ASP A 12 18.41 40.33 10.58
CA ASP A 12 19.55 40.13 11.50
C ASP A 12 19.33 40.84 12.85
N GLU A 13 18.64 41.98 12.82
CA GLU A 13 18.45 42.85 13.99
C GLU A 13 17.29 42.41 14.86
N ARG A 14 16.28 41.77 14.26
CA ARG A 14 15.03 41.36 14.95
C ARG A 14 14.97 39.87 15.27
N ASN A 15 15.79 39.07 14.60
CA ASN A 15 15.89 37.64 14.83
C ASN A 15 16.31 37.37 16.30
N PRO A 16 15.71 36.37 16.99
CA PRO A 16 16.12 35.96 18.33
C PRO A 16 17.61 35.61 18.51
N PHE A 17 18.35 35.35 17.43
CA PHE A 17 19.81 35.15 17.47
C PHE A 17 20.62 36.45 17.39
N ASN A 18 19.98 37.63 17.45
CA ASN A 18 20.63 38.94 17.37
C ASN A 18 21.61 39.26 18.52
N GLY A 19 21.62 38.48 19.61
CA GLY A 19 22.60 38.62 20.69
C GLY A 19 23.99 38.06 20.36
N LEU A 20 24.11 37.26 19.29
CA LEU A 20 25.33 36.52 18.94
C LEU A 20 26.20 37.30 17.94
N PRO A 21 27.50 36.99 17.77
CA PRO A 21 28.31 37.57 16.69
C PRO A 21 27.74 37.22 15.30
N LYS A 22 27.79 38.16 14.34
CA LYS A 22 27.14 38.02 13.01
C LYS A 22 27.46 36.70 12.29
N VAL A 23 28.71 36.25 12.36
CA VAL A 23 29.17 34.99 11.73
C VAL A 23 28.46 33.76 12.32
N VAL A 24 28.21 33.76 13.63
CA VAL A 24 27.56 32.65 14.33
C VAL A 24 26.08 32.59 13.97
N ARG A 25 25.41 33.75 13.87
CA ARG A 25 24.00 33.84 13.44
C ARG A 25 23.80 33.23 12.06
N PHE A 26 24.66 33.61 11.12
CA PHE A 26 24.60 33.10 9.75
C PHE A 26 24.79 31.59 9.70
N ARG A 27 25.74 31.04 10.47
CA ARG A 27 25.97 29.60 10.55
C ARG A 27 24.74 28.83 11.05
N PHE A 28 24.04 29.32 12.08
CA PHE A 28 22.83 28.66 12.56
C PHE A 28 21.69 28.68 11.54
N MET A 29 21.48 29.81 10.84
CA MET A 29 20.51 29.86 9.74
C MET A 29 20.87 28.91 8.59
N LEU A 30 22.17 28.80 8.27
CA LEU A 30 22.68 27.90 7.23
C LEU A 30 22.47 26.43 7.61
N ILE A 31 22.81 26.04 8.84
CA ILE A 31 22.62 24.68 9.35
C ILE A 31 21.14 24.32 9.32
N LEU A 32 20.27 25.23 9.75
CA LEU A 32 18.83 25.01 9.72
C LEU A 32 18.33 24.78 8.28
N SER A 33 18.82 25.58 7.33
CA SER A 33 18.51 25.41 5.90
C SER A 33 18.95 24.05 5.36
N TYR A 34 20.18 23.63 5.64
CA TYR A 34 20.69 22.32 5.20
C TYR A 34 19.96 21.15 5.86
N MET A 35 19.64 21.24 7.15
CA MET A 35 18.90 20.22 7.88
C MET A 35 17.53 19.98 7.23
N TRP A 36 16.78 21.06 6.97
CA TRP A 36 15.47 20.96 6.34
C TRP A 36 15.55 20.52 4.88
N SER A 37 16.57 20.97 4.13
CA SER A 37 16.81 20.49 2.77
C SER A 37 17.05 18.99 2.74
N ALA A 38 17.87 18.46 3.66
CA ALA A 38 18.14 17.03 3.77
C ALA A 38 16.89 16.22 4.15
N VAL A 39 16.08 16.70 5.12
CA VAL A 39 14.80 16.06 5.50
C VAL A 39 13.86 15.99 4.29
N PHE A 40 13.72 17.08 3.53
CA PHE A 40 12.87 17.07 2.34
C PHE A 40 13.40 16.17 1.23
N SER A 41 14.72 16.15 0.98
CA SER A 41 15.32 15.24 0.01
C SER A 41 15.09 13.78 0.38
N ILE A 42 15.29 13.40 1.65
CA ILE A 42 15.03 12.04 2.13
C ILE A 42 13.53 11.72 2.03
N TRP A 43 12.66 12.65 2.40
CA TRP A 43 11.20 12.45 2.33
C TRP A 43 10.72 12.23 0.89
N ILE A 44 11.11 13.08 -0.05
CA ILE A 44 10.73 12.93 -1.48
C ILE A 44 11.36 11.68 -2.08
N GLY A 45 12.63 11.40 -1.80
CA GLY A 45 13.31 10.19 -2.26
C GLY A 45 12.66 8.91 -1.69
N SER A 46 12.21 8.97 -0.44
CA SER A 46 11.46 7.91 0.23
C SER A 46 10.09 7.69 -0.42
N MET A 47 9.36 8.75 -0.78
CA MET A 47 8.13 8.61 -1.56
C MET A 47 8.38 7.92 -2.90
N PHE A 48 9.49 8.23 -3.59
CA PHE A 48 9.81 7.59 -4.87
C PHE A 48 10.15 6.09 -4.74
N SER A 49 10.73 5.66 -3.61
CA SER A 49 11.17 4.27 -3.40
C SER A 49 10.17 3.40 -2.64
N LEU A 50 9.42 3.95 -1.68
CA LEU A 50 8.51 3.19 -0.82
C LEU A 50 7.14 2.94 -1.45
N TRP A 51 6.63 3.86 -2.26
CA TRP A 51 5.31 3.70 -2.91
C TRP A 51 5.25 2.47 -3.83
N PRO A 52 6.23 2.21 -4.73
CA PRO A 52 6.25 0.99 -5.53
C PRO A 52 6.26 -0.28 -4.70
N MET A 53 6.96 -0.27 -3.56
CA MET A 53 7.06 -1.42 -2.65
C MET A 53 5.68 -1.73 -2.03
N ILE A 54 4.98 -0.72 -1.52
CA ILE A 54 3.65 -0.87 -0.90
C ILE A 54 2.62 -1.33 -1.95
N VAL A 55 2.60 -0.71 -3.13
CA VAL A 55 1.67 -1.09 -4.21
C VAL A 55 1.94 -2.52 -4.67
N GLY A 56 3.21 -2.92 -4.82
CA GLY A 56 3.60 -4.27 -5.19
C GLY A 56 3.14 -5.32 -4.17
N HIS A 57 3.35 -5.08 -2.87
CA HIS A 57 2.90 -6.00 -1.82
C HIS A 57 1.37 -6.11 -1.77
N THR A 58 0.65 -5.00 -1.91
CA THR A 58 -0.81 -5.00 -1.95
C THR A 58 -1.33 -5.79 -3.16
N ALA A 59 -0.70 -5.65 -4.33
CA ALA A 59 -1.07 -6.41 -5.53
C ALA A 59 -0.87 -7.93 -5.35
N VAL A 60 0.23 -8.35 -4.70
CA VAL A 60 0.47 -9.76 -4.38
C VAL A 60 -0.60 -10.32 -3.44
N ILE A 61 -0.96 -9.58 -2.39
CA ILE A 61 -2.02 -9.97 -1.45
C ILE A 61 -3.34 -10.15 -2.21
N VAL A 62 -3.72 -9.19 -3.06
CA VAL A 62 -4.93 -9.27 -3.88
C VAL A 62 -4.91 -10.49 -4.81
N ALA A 63 -3.78 -10.78 -5.45
CA ALA A 63 -3.64 -11.94 -6.33
C ALA A 63 -3.85 -13.28 -5.59
N ILE A 64 -3.36 -13.38 -4.35
CA ILE A 64 -3.57 -14.56 -3.50
C ILE A 64 -5.06 -14.74 -3.20
N PHE A 65 -5.75 -13.68 -2.76
CA PHE A 65 -7.19 -13.73 -2.48
C PHE A 65 -8.00 -14.08 -3.72
N PHE A 66 -7.67 -13.48 -4.86
CA PHE A 66 -8.32 -13.77 -6.13
C PHE A 66 -8.17 -15.25 -6.52
N THR A 67 -6.96 -15.79 -6.42
CA THR A 67 -6.70 -17.21 -6.70
C THR A 67 -7.47 -18.13 -5.75
N ALA A 68 -7.52 -17.79 -4.47
CA ALA A 68 -8.30 -18.55 -3.49
C ALA A 68 -9.81 -18.55 -3.83
N ASP A 69 -10.35 -17.42 -4.28
CA ASP A 69 -11.76 -17.33 -4.68
C ASP A 69 -12.06 -18.13 -5.94
N VAL A 70 -11.16 -18.12 -6.94
CA VAL A 70 -11.25 -18.97 -8.13
C VAL A 70 -11.31 -20.45 -7.74
N PHE A 71 -10.44 -20.91 -6.82
CA PHE A 71 -10.47 -22.29 -6.34
C PHE A 71 -11.72 -22.62 -5.51
N ARG A 72 -12.29 -21.63 -4.80
CA ARG A 72 -13.56 -21.81 -4.09
C ARG A 72 -14.72 -21.98 -5.08
N LEU A 73 -14.76 -21.17 -6.13
CA LEU A 73 -15.77 -21.25 -7.17
C LEU A 73 -15.68 -22.58 -7.94
N ALA A 74 -14.47 -23.01 -8.31
CA ALA A 74 -14.24 -24.28 -8.99
C ALA A 74 -14.69 -25.48 -8.14
N ARG A 75 -14.43 -25.49 -6.83
CA ARG A 75 -14.93 -26.53 -5.92
C ARG A 75 -16.46 -26.55 -5.84
N GLY A 76 -17.11 -25.40 -5.83
CA GLY A 76 -18.58 -25.32 -5.89
C GLY A 76 -19.14 -25.92 -7.19
N GLN A 77 -18.43 -25.80 -8.30
CA GLN A 77 -18.81 -26.37 -9.59
C GLN A 77 -18.57 -27.88 -9.69
N GLN A 78 -17.59 -28.44 -8.98
CA GLN A 78 -17.33 -29.89 -8.93
C GLN A 78 -18.56 -30.69 -8.47
N ASN A 79 -19.36 -30.15 -7.55
CA ASN A 79 -20.60 -30.80 -7.10
C ASN A 79 -21.71 -30.79 -8.19
N ARG A 80 -21.52 -30.05 -9.27
CA ARG A 80 -22.44 -29.98 -10.43
C ARG A 80 -21.91 -30.74 -11.65
N ASP A 81 -20.90 -31.60 -11.47
CA ASP A 81 -20.39 -32.46 -12.52
C ASP A 81 -21.53 -33.33 -13.12
N TYR A 82 -21.51 -33.51 -14.44
CA TYR A 82 -22.52 -34.27 -15.17
C TYR A 82 -22.61 -35.72 -14.66
N ARG A 83 -21.49 -36.29 -14.19
CA ARG A 83 -21.45 -37.62 -13.54
C ARG A 83 -22.31 -37.66 -12.26
N ASN A 84 -22.28 -36.61 -11.44
CA ASN A 84 -23.08 -36.54 -10.21
C ASN A 84 -24.57 -36.27 -10.49
N LYS A 85 -24.90 -35.62 -11.62
CA LYS A 85 -26.29 -35.34 -12.03
C LYS A 85 -27.08 -36.62 -12.37
N PHE A 86 -26.40 -37.61 -12.94
CA PHE A 86 -26.97 -38.91 -13.30
C PHE A 86 -26.57 -40.02 -12.33
N ARG A 87 -26.09 -39.69 -11.14
CA ARG A 87 -25.81 -40.66 -10.09
C ARG A 87 -27.04 -40.82 -9.21
N ASP A 88 -27.47 -42.06 -8.96
CA ASP A 88 -28.54 -42.35 -8.02
C ASP A 88 -28.05 -42.10 -6.57
N PRO A 89 -28.79 -41.37 -5.74
CA PRO A 89 -28.43 -41.17 -4.33
C PRO A 89 -28.47 -42.43 -3.46
N THR A 90 -29.20 -43.47 -3.88
CA THR A 90 -29.49 -44.67 -3.08
C THR A 90 -28.40 -45.74 -3.19
N ASP A 91 -27.85 -45.97 -4.38
CA ASP A 91 -26.83 -47.02 -4.63
C ASP A 91 -25.53 -46.47 -5.26
N GLY A 92 -25.53 -45.22 -5.73
CA GLY A 92 -24.37 -44.60 -6.37
C GLY A 92 -24.15 -45.00 -7.84
N CYS A 93 -25.04 -45.80 -8.42
CA CYS A 93 -25.02 -46.21 -9.82
C CYS A 93 -25.67 -45.15 -10.73
N ALA A 94 -25.86 -45.45 -12.02
CA ALA A 94 -26.43 -44.48 -12.94
C ALA A 94 -27.96 -44.42 -12.73
N ARG A 95 -28.55 -43.24 -12.52
CA ARG A 95 -29.94 -42.97 -12.12
C ARG A 95 -31.08 -43.61 -12.96
N TYR A 96 -30.77 -44.31 -14.05
CA TYR A 96 -31.75 -44.98 -14.92
C TYR A 96 -31.27 -46.36 -15.41
N ASP A 97 -30.28 -46.96 -14.76
CA ASP A 97 -29.84 -48.31 -15.09
C ASP A 97 -30.88 -49.38 -14.71
N ASP A 98 -31.65 -49.12 -13.65
CA ASP A 98 -32.79 -49.90 -13.17
C ASP A 98 -33.97 -49.99 -14.18
N VAL A 99 -34.06 -49.06 -15.13
CA VAL A 99 -35.15 -49.01 -16.13
C VAL A 99 -35.03 -50.12 -17.18
N TRP A 100 -33.83 -50.66 -17.42
CA TRP A 100 -33.57 -51.62 -18.50
C TRP A 100 -33.32 -53.06 -18.03
N GLY A 101 -33.47 -53.32 -16.72
CA GLY A 101 -33.37 -54.66 -16.12
C GLY A 101 -31.95 -55.03 -15.72
N GLY A 102 -31.78 -55.34 -14.44
CA GLY A 102 -30.55 -55.93 -13.88
C GLY A 102 -30.32 -57.36 -14.31
#